data_AF-A0A931X645-F1
#
_entry.id   AF-A0A931X645-F1
#
_cell.length_a   1.000
_cell.length_b   1.000
_cell.length_c   1.000
_cell.angle_alpha   90.00
_cell.angle_beta   90.00
_cell.angle_gamma   90.00
#
_symmetry.space_group_name_H-M   'P 1'
#
loop_
_entity.id
_entity.type
_entity.pdbx_description
1 polymer ?
#
loop_
_entity_poly.entity_id
_entity_poly.type
_entity_poly.pdbx_seq_one_letter_code
_entity_poly.pdbx_strand_id
1 'polypeptide(L)'
;MGIGIKQKLDYSDLAHTPDDGLRYEIIEGELHVTPAPSPIHQRVSRRLQRTFEDYFHPRGLGEVFNAPVDVVLTWHDVVEPDLILVADPDDRTLECHRLEGGAFRLVVHGQGDVSVTHPDWSGLTIDLTELWR
;
A
#
# COMPACT_ATOMS: atom_id res chain seq x y z
N MET A 1 29.40 29.70 -6.26
CA MET A 1 28.39 28.81 -6.85
C MET A 1 27.69 28.13 -5.70
N GLY A 2 26.50 28.59 -5.33
CA GLY A 2 25.78 28.08 -4.15
C GLY A 2 25.14 26.74 -4.47
N ILE A 3 25.39 25.73 -3.63
CA ILE A 3 24.63 24.47 -3.67
C ILE A 3 23.27 24.80 -3.07
N GLY A 4 22.24 24.93 -3.91
CA GLY A 4 20.88 25.14 -3.45
C GLY A 4 20.38 23.86 -2.78
N ILE A 5 20.31 23.85 -1.45
CA ILE A 5 19.69 22.75 -0.70
C ILE A 5 18.20 22.77 -1.02
N LYS A 6 17.72 21.75 -1.74
CA LYS A 6 16.30 21.55 -2.03
C LYS A 6 15.57 21.35 -0.70
N GLN A 7 14.59 22.20 -0.38
CA GLN A 7 13.92 22.16 0.93
C GLN A 7 12.92 21.00 1.09
N LYS A 8 12.51 20.37 0.00
CA LYS A 8 11.70 19.15 -0.03
C LYS A 8 12.15 18.27 -1.18
N LEU A 9 12.25 16.98 -0.93
CA LEU A 9 12.48 15.97 -1.95
C LEU A 9 11.17 15.60 -2.65
N ASP A 10 11.28 15.15 -3.89
CA ASP A 10 10.17 14.67 -4.70
C ASP A 10 10.55 13.38 -5.43
N TYR A 11 9.60 12.76 -6.13
CA TYR A 11 9.80 11.48 -6.82
C TYR A 11 11.08 11.39 -7.66
N SER A 12 11.51 12.49 -8.29
CA SER A 12 12.71 12.50 -9.13
C SER A 12 14.03 12.33 -8.33
N ASP A 13 14.02 12.61 -7.03
CA ASP A 13 15.20 12.41 -6.18
C ASP A 13 15.43 10.93 -5.87
N LEU A 14 14.40 10.06 -5.89
CA LEU A 14 14.57 8.60 -5.73
C LEU A 14 15.42 7.98 -6.84
N ALA A 15 15.39 8.53 -8.06
CA ALA A 15 16.24 8.06 -9.16
C ALA A 15 17.76 8.23 -8.91
N HIS A 16 18.14 8.89 -7.82
CA HIS A 16 19.52 9.17 -7.43
C HIS A 16 19.97 8.41 -6.16
N THR A 17 19.12 7.55 -5.59
CA THR A 17 19.51 6.69 -4.44
C THR A 17 20.45 5.57 -4.89
N PRO A 18 21.37 5.10 -4.02
CA PRO A 18 22.25 3.99 -4.35
C PRO A 18 21.50 2.65 -4.39
N ASP A 19 21.99 1.71 -5.20
CA ASP A 19 21.55 0.31 -5.21
C ASP A 19 22.34 -0.48 -4.13
N ASP A 20 21.96 -0.29 -2.87
CA ASP A 20 22.60 -0.91 -1.70
C ASP A 20 21.69 -1.87 -0.91
N GLY A 21 20.46 -2.07 -1.38
CA GLY A 21 19.45 -2.94 -0.75
C GLY A 21 18.74 -2.32 0.46
N LEU A 22 18.89 -1.02 0.71
CA LEU A 22 18.02 -0.29 1.62
C LEU A 22 16.72 0.14 0.90
N ARG A 23 15.66 0.31 1.68
CA ARG A 23 14.38 0.83 1.21
C ARG A 23 14.36 2.35 1.38
N TYR A 24 13.99 3.06 0.32
CA TYR A 24 14.02 4.51 0.23
C TYR A 24 12.62 5.07 -0.03
N GLU A 25 12.21 6.01 0.80
CA GLU A 25 10.86 6.60 0.74
C GLU A 25 10.92 8.09 0.98
N ILE A 26 10.01 8.83 0.37
CA ILE A 26 9.83 10.26 0.58
C ILE A 26 8.48 10.43 1.28
N ILE A 27 8.50 10.97 2.50
CA ILE A 27 7.30 11.25 3.29
C ILE A 27 7.36 12.74 3.66
N GLU A 28 6.32 13.50 3.33
CA GLU A 28 6.26 14.96 3.50
C GLU A 28 7.41 15.74 2.82
N GLY A 29 8.15 15.11 1.90
CA GLY A 29 9.37 15.64 1.27
C GLY A 29 10.68 15.34 2.00
N GLU A 30 10.69 14.48 3.02
CA GLU A 30 11.91 14.00 3.71
C GLU A 30 12.27 12.56 3.30
N LEU A 31 13.56 12.24 3.19
CA LEU A 31 14.02 10.89 2.83
C LEU A 31 14.05 9.99 4.06
N HIS A 32 13.18 8.99 4.08
CA HIS A 32 13.21 7.89 5.03
C HIS A 32 13.97 6.71 4.41
N VAL A 33 14.88 6.14 5.20
CA VAL A 33 15.70 5.00 4.77
C VAL A 33 15.56 3.90 5.81
N THR A 34 15.08 2.73 5.39
CA THR A 34 14.89 1.57 6.28
C THR A 34 15.67 0.34 5.81
N PRO A 35 16.10 -0.55 6.72
CA PRO A 35 16.78 -1.79 6.34
C PRO A 35 15.86 -2.74 5.57
N ALA A 36 16.44 -3.59 4.73
CA ALA A 36 15.73 -4.69 4.09
C ALA A 36 14.93 -5.54 5.11
N PRO A 37 13.71 -5.99 4.76
CA PRO A 37 12.83 -6.72 5.67
C PRO A 37 13.39 -8.09 6.06
N SER A 38 13.14 -8.47 7.32
CA SER A 38 13.62 -9.76 7.85
C SER A 38 12.91 -10.98 7.22
N PRO A 39 13.53 -12.18 7.18
CA PRO A 39 12.90 -13.39 6.66
C PRO A 39 11.61 -13.83 7.37
N ILE A 40 11.35 -13.36 8.60
CA ILE A 40 10.09 -13.63 9.31
C ILE A 40 8.98 -12.67 8.87
N HIS A 41 9.27 -11.38 8.67
CA HIS A 41 8.34 -10.40 8.10
C HIS A 41 7.89 -10.82 6.69
N GLN A 42 8.84 -11.15 5.82
CA GLN A 42 8.58 -11.65 4.47
C GLN A 42 7.73 -12.94 4.45
N ARG A 43 7.86 -13.79 5.48
CA ARG A 43 7.03 -15.00 5.63
C ARG A 43 5.60 -14.69 6.07
N VAL A 44 5.37 -13.62 6.83
CA VAL A 44 4.04 -13.17 7.24
C VAL A 44 3.35 -12.44 6.09
N SER A 45 4.02 -11.46 5.46
CA SER A 45 3.48 -10.72 4.31
C SER A 45 3.03 -11.68 3.19
N ARG A 46 3.88 -12.63 2.75
CA ARG A 46 3.52 -13.63 1.73
C ARG A 46 2.33 -14.54 2.12
N ARG A 47 2.03 -14.71 3.41
CA ARG A 47 0.84 -15.48 3.85
C ARG A 47 -0.42 -14.65 3.72
N LEU A 48 -0.37 -13.38 4.15
CA LEU A 48 -1.48 -12.45 4.01
C LEU A 48 -1.79 -12.19 2.53
N GLN A 49 -0.77 -11.96 1.70
CA GLN A 49 -0.87 -11.82 0.24
C GLN A 49 -1.76 -12.90 -0.38
N ARG A 50 -1.43 -14.18 -0.09
CA ARG A 50 -2.18 -15.33 -0.62
C ARG A 50 -3.63 -15.35 -0.14
N THR A 51 -3.89 -15.00 1.11
CA THR A 51 -5.27 -14.88 1.63
C THR A 51 -6.08 -13.80 0.89
N PHE A 52 -5.45 -12.67 0.53
CA PHE A 52 -6.09 -11.66 -0.32
C PHE A 52 -6.31 -12.17 -1.75
N GLU A 53 -5.26 -12.70 -2.38
CA GLU A 53 -5.31 -13.23 -3.76
C GLU A 53 -6.41 -14.31 -3.91
N ASP A 54 -6.47 -15.28 -3.00
CA ASP A 54 -7.48 -16.35 -2.97
C ASP A 54 -8.93 -15.82 -2.85
N TYR A 55 -9.13 -14.64 -2.26
CA TYR A 55 -10.44 -13.98 -2.15
C TYR A 55 -10.75 -13.09 -3.35
N PHE A 56 -9.88 -12.12 -3.66
CA PHE A 56 -10.19 -11.06 -4.62
C PHE A 56 -9.96 -11.47 -6.08
N HIS A 57 -8.88 -12.20 -6.39
CA HIS A 57 -8.50 -12.51 -7.77
C HIS A 57 -9.53 -13.42 -8.50
N PRO A 58 -10.04 -14.53 -7.92
CA PRO A 58 -11.08 -15.35 -8.56
C PRO A 58 -12.43 -14.64 -8.76
N ARG A 59 -12.62 -13.45 -8.16
CA ARG A 59 -13.89 -12.70 -8.18
C ARG A 59 -13.82 -11.41 -9.01
N GLY A 60 -12.62 -10.98 -9.44
CA GLY A 60 -12.43 -9.73 -10.18
C GLY A 60 -12.66 -8.48 -9.33
N LEU A 61 -12.53 -8.58 -8.01
CA LEU A 61 -12.82 -7.51 -7.04
C LEU A 61 -11.53 -6.75 -6.63
N GLY A 62 -10.70 -6.38 -7.60
CA GLY A 62 -9.42 -5.70 -7.35
C GLY A 62 -8.17 -6.58 -7.45
N GLU A 63 -7.00 -5.96 -7.33
CA GLU A 63 -5.70 -6.56 -7.65
C GLU A 63 -4.67 -6.38 -6.52
N VAL A 64 -3.96 -7.46 -6.18
CA VAL A 64 -2.99 -7.52 -5.08
C VAL A 64 -1.56 -7.45 -5.58
N PHE A 65 -0.75 -6.60 -4.97
CA PHE A 65 0.70 -6.50 -5.22
C PHE A 65 1.49 -6.77 -3.92
N ASN A 66 2.82 -6.95 -4.00
CA ASN A 66 3.75 -7.02 -2.85
C ASN A 66 4.92 -6.04 -3.01
N ALA A 67 5.69 -5.75 -1.94
CA ALA A 67 6.94 -4.98 -2.02
C ALA A 67 8.02 -5.69 -2.87
N PRO A 68 8.96 -4.97 -3.52
CA PRO A 68 9.07 -3.50 -3.60
C PRO A 68 8.22 -2.92 -4.75
N VAL A 69 7.43 -1.88 -4.46
CA VAL A 69 6.67 -1.09 -5.44
C VAL A 69 6.49 0.33 -4.90
N ASP A 70 6.91 1.34 -5.66
CA ASP A 70 6.62 2.75 -5.39
C ASP A 70 5.10 3.01 -5.47
N VAL A 71 4.53 3.56 -4.40
CA VAL A 71 3.19 4.15 -4.40
C VAL A 71 3.35 5.66 -4.32
N VAL A 72 3.10 6.35 -5.43
CA VAL A 72 3.12 7.81 -5.52
C VAL A 72 1.76 8.34 -5.06
N LEU A 73 1.66 8.76 -3.80
CA LEU A 73 0.44 9.36 -3.23
C LEU A 73 0.37 10.85 -3.54
N THR A 74 1.51 11.53 -3.44
CA THR A 74 1.73 12.87 -3.98
C THR A 74 3.13 12.94 -4.59
N TRP A 75 3.45 14.04 -5.28
CA TRP A 75 4.81 14.26 -5.80
C TRP A 75 5.89 14.27 -4.71
N HIS A 76 5.53 14.54 -3.44
CA HIS A 76 6.43 14.58 -2.28
C HIS A 76 6.09 13.50 -1.23
N ASP A 77 5.22 12.54 -1.58
CA ASP A 77 4.81 11.42 -0.73
C ASP A 77 4.87 10.15 -1.60
N VAL A 78 6.06 9.57 -1.71
CA VAL A 78 6.34 8.37 -2.51
C VAL A 78 6.99 7.31 -1.65
N VAL A 79 6.35 6.16 -1.59
CA VAL A 79 6.45 5.31 -0.41
C VAL A 79 6.41 3.83 -0.88
N GLU A 80 7.13 2.87 -0.26
CA GLU A 80 7.39 1.49 -0.77
C GLU A 80 6.86 0.32 0.13
N PRO A 81 5.55 0.03 0.17
CA PRO A 81 4.90 -0.77 1.22
C PRO A 81 4.72 -2.28 0.96
N ASP A 82 4.25 -3.06 1.96
CA ASP A 82 4.21 -4.53 1.85
C ASP A 82 2.99 -5.19 1.12
N LEU A 83 1.68 -4.84 1.27
CA LEU A 83 0.50 -5.49 0.54
C LEU A 83 -0.70 -4.60 0.01
N ILE A 84 -0.94 -4.47 -1.33
CA ILE A 84 -1.97 -3.63 -2.08
C ILE A 84 -3.24 -4.41 -2.47
N LEU A 85 -4.35 -3.71 -2.81
CA LEU A 85 -5.66 -4.21 -3.28
C LEU A 85 -6.59 -3.15 -4.00
N VAL A 86 -6.34 -2.64 -5.21
CA VAL A 86 -6.99 -1.39 -5.76
C VAL A 86 -8.51 -1.40 -6.15
N ALA A 87 -9.19 -0.22 -6.13
CA ALA A 87 -10.50 0.14 -6.76
C ALA A 87 -10.80 1.68 -6.99
N ASP A 88 -12.07 2.17 -6.80
CA ASP A 88 -12.57 3.58 -6.97
C ASP A 88 -13.96 3.85 -6.24
N PRO A 89 -14.19 4.93 -5.41
CA PRO A 89 -15.34 5.13 -4.47
C PRO A 89 -16.84 5.33 -4.90
N ASP A 90 -17.25 6.39 -5.64
CA ASP A 90 -18.68 6.80 -5.87
C ASP A 90 -19.50 5.81 -6.74
N ASP A 91 -18.81 4.78 -7.21
CA ASP A 91 -19.33 3.59 -7.88
C ASP A 91 -19.94 2.58 -6.84
N ARG A 92 -20.08 3.03 -5.57
CA ARG A 92 -20.52 2.38 -4.30
C ARG A 92 -19.48 1.52 -3.60
N THR A 93 -18.33 2.06 -3.23
CA THR A 93 -17.11 1.24 -3.11
C THR A 93 -16.19 1.53 -1.92
N LEU A 94 -15.78 0.49 -1.19
CA LEU A 94 -14.77 0.56 -0.13
C LEU A 94 -13.35 0.46 -0.70
N GLU A 95 -12.42 1.15 -0.03
CA GLU A 95 -10.97 1.10 -0.19
C GLU A 95 -10.27 1.32 1.20
N CYS A 96 -9.83 0.26 1.91
CA CYS A 96 -9.00 0.39 3.13
C CYS A 96 -7.49 0.23 2.89
N HIS A 97 -6.63 1.26 3.01
CA HIS A 97 -5.16 1.09 2.89
C HIS A 97 -4.44 0.81 4.24
N ARG A 98 -3.59 -0.23 4.29
CA ARG A 98 -2.59 -0.51 5.31
C ARG A 98 -1.31 0.28 5.06
N LEU A 99 -0.84 0.96 6.11
CA LEU A 99 0.49 1.55 6.17
C LEU A 99 1.52 0.48 6.55
N GLU A 100 2.53 0.25 5.71
CA GLU A 100 3.62 -0.68 5.99
C GLU A 100 4.96 -0.03 5.64
N GLY A 101 5.87 0.03 6.63
CA GLY A 101 7.25 0.55 6.57
C GLY A 101 7.46 2.04 6.29
N GLY A 102 6.43 2.74 5.80
CA GLY A 102 6.48 4.15 5.38
C GLY A 102 5.35 4.53 4.40
N ALA A 103 4.54 3.56 3.97
CA ALA A 103 3.79 3.65 2.73
C ALA A 103 2.40 3.01 2.73
N PHE A 104 1.45 3.54 1.94
CA PHE A 104 0.05 3.12 1.99
C PHE A 104 -0.36 2.15 0.88
N ARG A 105 -0.99 1.04 1.25
CA ARG A 105 -1.45 0.00 0.32
C ARG A 105 -2.79 -0.58 0.65
N LEU A 106 -3.57 -0.79 -0.37
CA LEU A 106 -4.94 -1.20 -0.20
C LEU A 106 -5.06 -2.65 0.33
N VAL A 107 -6.02 -2.91 1.20
CA VAL A 107 -6.24 -4.19 1.91
C VAL A 107 -7.72 -4.51 2.15
N VAL A 108 -8.65 -3.62 1.83
CA VAL A 108 -10.05 -4.04 1.59
C VAL A 108 -10.60 -3.26 0.41
N HIS A 109 -11.27 -3.96 -0.48
CA HIS A 109 -12.21 -3.38 -1.44
C HIS A 109 -13.59 -3.99 -1.24
N GLY A 110 -14.63 -3.27 -1.65
CA GLY A 110 -15.78 -3.93 -2.28
C GLY A 110 -16.89 -2.95 -2.64
N GLN A 111 -17.69 -3.34 -3.63
CA GLN A 111 -18.57 -2.44 -4.35
C GLN A 111 -20.04 -2.90 -4.37
N GLY A 112 -20.98 -1.96 -4.30
CA GLY A 112 -22.42 -2.26 -4.24
C GLY A 112 -22.85 -2.86 -2.89
N ASP A 113 -24.15 -3.11 -2.73
CA ASP A 113 -24.76 -3.55 -1.47
C ASP A 113 -24.37 -5.00 -1.09
N VAL A 114 -23.14 -5.24 -0.59
CA VAL A 114 -22.55 -6.57 -0.33
C VAL A 114 -21.59 -6.59 0.88
N SER A 115 -21.42 -7.66 1.66
CA SER A 115 -20.44 -7.64 2.78
C SER A 115 -18.97 -7.94 2.40
N VAL A 116 -18.02 -7.25 3.03
CA VAL A 116 -16.56 -7.41 2.87
C VAL A 116 -15.84 -7.59 4.21
N THR A 117 -14.81 -8.43 4.26
CA THR A 117 -14.13 -8.80 5.52
C THR A 117 -12.70 -8.27 5.53
N HIS A 118 -12.30 -7.52 6.55
CA HIS A 118 -10.94 -7.00 6.70
C HIS A 118 -10.01 -8.13 7.20
N PRO A 119 -9.11 -8.68 6.37
CA PRO A 119 -8.60 -10.03 6.61
C PRO A 119 -7.37 -10.09 7.53
N ASP A 120 -6.74 -8.95 7.85
CA ASP A 120 -5.76 -8.90 8.95
C ASP A 120 -6.41 -9.09 10.33
N TRP A 121 -7.71 -8.81 10.44
CA TRP A 121 -8.45 -8.80 11.70
C TRP A 121 -9.47 -9.93 11.70
N SER A 122 -9.02 -11.12 12.11
CA SER A 122 -9.85 -12.33 12.28
C SER A 122 -11.19 -12.03 12.97
N GLY A 123 -12.27 -11.97 12.18
CA GLY A 123 -13.65 -11.73 12.65
C GLY A 123 -14.28 -10.41 12.19
N LEU A 124 -13.52 -9.46 11.61
CA LEU A 124 -14.07 -8.20 11.10
C LEU A 124 -14.72 -8.38 9.71
N THR A 125 -16.05 -8.46 9.68
CA THR A 125 -16.87 -8.34 8.46
C THR A 125 -17.67 -7.04 8.49
N ILE A 126 -17.74 -6.35 7.35
CA ILE A 126 -18.32 -5.03 7.11
C ILE A 126 -19.43 -5.22 6.07
N ASP A 127 -20.70 -5.07 6.44
CA ASP A 127 -21.79 -5.26 5.46
C ASP A 127 -22.02 -4.01 4.61
N LEU A 128 -21.57 -4.00 3.34
CA LEU A 128 -21.74 -2.82 2.49
C LEU A 128 -23.21 -2.56 2.11
N THR A 129 -24.07 -3.58 2.21
CA THR A 129 -25.54 -3.48 2.08
C THR A 129 -26.15 -2.48 3.07
N GLU A 130 -25.63 -2.46 4.30
CA GLU A 130 -26.00 -1.49 5.34
C GLU A 130 -25.04 -0.29 5.37
N LEU A 131 -23.88 -0.36 4.71
CA LEU A 131 -22.91 0.74 4.62
C LEU A 131 -23.33 1.79 3.57
N TRP A 132 -23.99 1.41 2.48
CA TRP A 132 -24.48 2.35 1.44
C TRP A 132 -25.97 2.71 1.63
N ARG A 133 -26.83 1.70 1.48
CA ARG A 133 -28.23 1.80 0.99
C ARG A 133 -28.42 2.42 -0.40
#